data_AF-A0A1L7NF16-F1
#
_entry.id   AF-A0A1L7NF16-F1
#
_cell.length_a   1.000
_cell.length_b   1.000
_cell.length_c   1.000
_cell.angle_alpha   90.00
_cell.angle_beta   90.00
_cell.angle_gamma   90.00
#
_symmetry.space_group_name_H-M   'P 1'
#
loop_
_entity.id
_entity.type
_entity.pdbx_description
1 polymer ?
#
loop_
_entity_poly.entity_id
_entity_poly.type
_entity_poly.pdbx_seq_one_letter_code
_entity_poly.pdbx_strand_id
1 'polypeptide(L)' 'MKQMTFADAEYAGKCKQTREEFFLMEMDQVAPWEGLMALT' A
#
# COMPACT_ATOMS: atom_id res chain seq x y z
N MET A 1 -19.19 12.21 4.03
CA MET A 1 -19.18 11.09 3.06
C MET A 1 -17.77 11.02 2.47
N LYS A 2 -17.07 9.90 2.58
CA LYS A 2 -15.75 9.74 1.96
C LYS A 2 -16.01 9.39 0.50
N GLN A 3 -15.84 10.37 -0.39
CA GLN A 3 -16.01 10.17 -1.82
C GLN A 3 -14.94 9.18 -2.28
N MET A 4 -15.36 7.97 -2.68
CA MET A 4 -14.45 7.00 -3.26
C MET A 4 -13.99 7.53 -4.60
N THR A 5 -12.68 7.60 -4.76
CA THR A 5 -12.08 8.09 -6.00
C THR A 5 -12.20 7.01 -7.07
N PHE A 6 -12.14 7.41 -8.35
CA PHE A 6 -12.12 6.44 -9.45
C PHE A 6 -10.98 5.42 -9.30
N ALA A 7 -9.85 5.84 -8.71
CA ALA A 7 -8.73 4.97 -8.39
C ALA A 7 -9.09 3.89 -7.35
N ASP A 8 -9.88 4.22 -6.32
CA ASP A 8 -10.33 3.26 -5.31
C ASP A 8 -11.29 2.22 -5.91
N ALA A 9 -12.19 2.65 -6.81
CA ALA A 9 -13.13 1.77 -7.49
C ALA A 9 -12.44 0.82 -8.50
N GLU A 10 -11.40 1.30 -9.19
CA GLU A 10 -10.59 0.50 -10.10
C GLU A 10 -9.70 -0.50 -9.33
N TYR A 11 -9.16 -0.10 -8.19
CA TYR A 11 -8.42 -0.98 -7.28
C TYR A 11 -9.32 -2.09 -6.71
N ALA A 12 -10.56 -1.77 -6.32
CA ALA A 12 -11.54 -2.74 -5.83
C ALA A 12 -11.99 -3.75 -6.91
N GLY A 13 -11.87 -3.41 -8.19
CA GLY A 13 -12.18 -4.28 -9.32
C GLY A 13 -11.05 -5.26 -9.70
N LYS A 14 -9.83 -5.09 -9.16
CA LYS A 14 -8.70 -6.00 -9.44
C LYS A 14 -8.89 -7.33 -8.72
N CYS A 15 -9.36 -8.31 -9.48
CA CYS A 15 -9.52 -9.68 -9.04
C CYS A 15 -8.13 -10.32 -8.85
N LYS A 16 -7.66 -10.35 -7.60
CA LYS A 16 -6.36 -10.83 -7.08
C LYS A 16 -5.26 -9.77 -7.07
N GLN A 17 -4.95 -9.29 -5.87
CA GLN A 17 -3.71 -8.57 -5.57
C GLN A 17 -2.53 -9.39 -6.10
N THR A 18 -1.61 -8.75 -6.80
CA THR A 18 -0.43 -9.43 -7.30
C THR A 18 0.50 -9.78 -6.14
N ARG A 19 1.36 -10.76 -6.35
CA ARG A 19 2.36 -11.14 -5.34
C ARG A 19 3.33 -9.99 -5.01
N GLU A 20 3.55 -9.10 -5.97
CA GLU A 20 4.32 -7.86 -5.76
C GLU A 20 3.57 -6.87 -4.87
N GLU A 21 2.27 -6.67 -5.07
CA GLU A 21 1.46 -5.78 -4.23
C GLU A 21 1.39 -6.28 -2.77
N PHE A 22 1.25 -7.59 -2.56
CA PHE A 22 1.36 -8.20 -1.23
C PHE A 22 2.73 -8.00 -0.60
N PHE A 23 3.79 -8.22 -1.37
CA PHE A 23 5.17 -8.05 -0.90
C PHE A 23 5.45 -6.58 -0.53
N LEU A 24 5.00 -5.62 -1.34
CA LEU A 24 5.11 -4.19 -1.04
C LEU A 24 4.36 -3.80 0.23
N MET A 25 3.15 -4.33 0.43
CA MET A 25 2.37 -4.08 1.63
C MET A 25 3.01 -4.68 2.89
N GLU A 26 3.63 -5.85 2.77
CA GLU A 26 4.39 -6.49 3.84
C GLU A 26 5.69 -5.72 4.13
N MET A 27 6.40 -5.28 3.09
CA MET A 27 7.58 -4.42 3.22
C MET A 27 7.26 -3.11 3.93
N ASP A 28 6.10 -2.50 3.66
CA ASP A 28 5.67 -1.26 4.30
C ASP A 28 5.42 -1.43 5.81
N GLN A 29 4.97 -2.60 6.25
CA GLN A 29 4.82 -2.92 7.68
C GLN A 29 6.14 -3.31 8.36
N VAL A 30 7.01 -4.01 7.64
CA VAL A 30 8.25 -4.57 8.20
C VAL A 30 9.40 -3.54 8.17
N ALA A 31 9.37 -2.58 7.25
CA ALA A 31 10.40 -1.55 7.16
C ALA A 31 10.15 -0.44 8.18
N PRO A 32 11.11 -0.16 9.09
CA PRO A 32 11.01 0.96 10.02
C PRO A 32 11.42 2.23 9.27
N TRP A 33 10.55 2.70 8.37
CA TRP A 33 10.83 3.89 7.55
C TRP A 33 11.07 5.12 8.42
N GLU A 34 10.31 5.24 9.51
CA GLU A 34 10.53 6.28 10.52
C GLU A 34 11.88 6.13 11.23
N GLY A 35 12.33 4.91 11.49
CA GLY A 35 13.64 4.64 12.09
C GLY A 35 14.80 5.00 11.17
N LEU A 36 14.61 4.84 9.85
CA LEU A 36 15.58 5.25 8.83
C LEU A 36 15.60 6.77 8.63
N MET A 37 14.46 7.44 8.66
CA MET A 37 14.40 8.90 8.57
C MET A 37 14.91 9.62 9.83
N ALA A 38 14.88 8.96 10.99
CA ALA A 38 15.42 9.51 12.23
C ALA A 38 16.97 9.48 12.30
N LEU A 39 17.64 8.80 11.36
CA LEU A 39 19.11 8.71 11.28
C LEU A 39 19.77 9.85 10.49
N THR A 40 18.99 10.67 9.77
CA THR A 40 19.45 11.88 9.07
C THR A 40 19.24 13.12 9.91
#